data_AF-A0A8R2F6M3-F1
#
_entry.id   AF-A0A8R2F6M3-F1
#
_cell.length_a   1.000
_cell.length_b   1.000
_cell.length_c   1.000
_cell.angle_alpha   90.00
_cell.angle_beta   90.00
_cell.angle_gamma   90.00
#
_symmetry.space_group_name_H-M   'P 1'
#
loop_
_entity.id
_entity.type
_entity.pdbx_description
1 polymer ?
#
loop_
_entity_poly.entity_id
_entity_poly.type
_entity_poly.pdbx_seq_one_letter_code
_entity_poly.pdbx_strand_id
1 'polypeptide(L)'
;MVAQQKKPHTLGETLIKPSILKAVEIVLGEEGKRKIAQLSLSDNTVKRRIDELALDIKNQLIHKLKYSVFFAIQCDESTDVANCCQLLVYCRFINEQSIAEELLFSQALNSTSKGS
;
A
#
# COMPACT_ATOMS: atom_id res chain seq x y z
N MET A 1 -11.66 -14.24 10.39
CA MET A 1 -10.87 -15.38 10.93
C MET A 1 -9.36 -15.25 10.73
N VAL A 2 -8.80 -14.97 9.52
CA VAL A 2 -7.33 -14.80 9.37
C VAL A 2 -6.82 -13.43 9.87
N ALA A 3 -7.45 -12.33 9.42
CA ALA A 3 -7.11 -10.96 9.83
C ALA A 3 -7.35 -10.72 11.35
N GLN A 4 -8.44 -11.27 11.89
CA GLN A 4 -8.74 -11.21 13.33
C GLN A 4 -7.74 -12.00 14.20
N GLN A 5 -7.04 -12.97 13.63
CA GLN A 5 -6.04 -13.78 14.34
C GLN A 5 -4.59 -13.34 14.06
N LYS A 6 -4.39 -12.22 13.35
CA LYS A 6 -3.06 -11.71 12.93
C LYS A 6 -2.20 -12.77 12.24
N LYS A 7 -2.80 -13.75 11.58
CA LYS A 7 -2.06 -14.81 10.87
C LYS A 7 -1.60 -14.30 9.50
N PRO A 8 -0.48 -14.82 8.96
CA PRO A 8 -0.01 -14.47 7.63
C PRO A 8 -1.12 -14.66 6.59
N HIS A 9 -1.33 -13.65 5.75
CA HIS A 9 -2.33 -13.69 4.68
C HIS A 9 -2.13 -14.85 3.70
N THR A 10 -0.88 -15.33 3.57
CA THR A 10 -0.48 -16.54 2.86
C THR A 10 -1.30 -17.76 3.30
N LEU A 11 -1.62 -17.87 4.58
CA LEU A 11 -2.40 -18.99 5.12
C LEU A 11 -3.87 -18.94 4.65
N GLY A 12 -4.39 -17.74 4.40
CA GLY A 12 -5.71 -17.54 3.80
C GLY A 12 -5.75 -17.97 2.34
N GLU A 13 -4.74 -17.62 1.54
CA GLU A 13 -4.69 -18.01 0.13
C GLU A 13 -4.37 -19.49 -0.08
N THR A 14 -3.48 -20.08 0.72
CA THR A 14 -3.04 -21.47 0.51
C THR A 14 -4.01 -22.50 1.10
N LEU A 15 -4.73 -22.18 2.18
CA LEU A 15 -5.59 -23.15 2.86
C LEU A 15 -7.08 -22.77 2.80
N ILE A 16 -7.42 -21.52 3.12
CA ILE A 16 -8.83 -21.11 3.22
C ILE A 16 -9.47 -21.01 1.83
N LYS A 17 -8.80 -20.38 0.86
CA LYS A 17 -9.29 -20.19 -0.51
C LYS A 17 -9.58 -21.52 -1.23
N PRO A 18 -8.66 -22.52 -1.29
CA PRO A 18 -8.97 -23.82 -1.88
C PRO A 18 -10.08 -24.57 -1.12
N SER A 19 -10.15 -24.44 0.20
CA SER A 19 -11.23 -25.05 1.00
C SER A 19 -12.61 -24.44 0.66
N ILE A 20 -12.70 -23.12 0.51
CA ILE A 20 -13.93 -22.43 0.10
C ILE A 20 -14.29 -22.80 -1.34
N LEU A 21 -13.32 -22.83 -2.26
CA LEU A 21 -13.57 -23.24 -3.65
C LEU A 21 -14.06 -24.68 -3.73
N LYS A 22 -13.53 -25.58 -2.89
CA LYS A 22 -13.99 -26.97 -2.83
C LYS A 22 -15.39 -27.10 -2.21
N ALA A 23 -15.70 -26.33 -1.18
CA ALA A 23 -17.05 -26.28 -0.61
C ALA A 23 -18.07 -25.74 -1.62
N VAL A 24 -17.72 -24.69 -2.35
CA VAL A 24 -18.55 -24.12 -3.42
C VAL A 24 -18.73 -25.11 -4.58
N GLU A 25 -17.69 -25.85 -4.95
CA GLU A 25 -17.80 -26.93 -5.94
C GLU A 25 -18.80 -28.01 -5.52
N ILE A 26 -18.76 -28.43 -4.24
CA ILE A 26 -19.65 -29.46 -3.70
C ILE A 26 -21.10 -28.96 -3.64
N VAL A 27 -21.32 -27.70 -3.25
CA VAL A 27 -22.68 -27.17 -3.01
C VAL A 27 -23.32 -26.58 -4.27
N LEU A 28 -22.54 -25.89 -5.11
CA LEU A 28 -23.02 -25.11 -6.25
C LEU A 28 -22.49 -25.63 -7.60
N GLY A 29 -21.75 -26.74 -7.59
CA GLY A 29 -21.15 -27.33 -8.78
C GLY A 29 -19.98 -26.51 -9.35
N GLU A 30 -19.41 -27.02 -10.43
CA GLU A 30 -18.26 -26.42 -11.12
C GLU A 30 -18.57 -25.01 -11.67
N GLU A 31 -19.82 -24.72 -12.00
CA GLU A 31 -20.20 -23.38 -12.46
C GLU A 31 -20.15 -22.34 -11.34
N GLY A 32 -20.63 -22.68 -10.13
CA GLY A 32 -20.52 -21.83 -8.95
C GLY A 32 -19.07 -21.60 -8.55
N LYS A 33 -18.24 -22.65 -8.61
CA LYS A 33 -16.79 -22.56 -8.37
C LYS A 33 -16.11 -21.60 -9.33
N ARG A 34 -16.41 -21.65 -10.63
CA ARG A 34 -15.84 -20.74 -11.64
C ARG A 34 -16.19 -19.28 -11.38
N LYS A 35 -17.45 -18.99 -11.05
CA LYS A 35 -17.90 -17.63 -10.72
C LYS A 35 -17.22 -17.10 -9.45
N ILE A 36 -17.12 -17.93 -8.40
CA ILE A 36 -16.46 -17.54 -7.14
C ILE A 36 -14.93 -17.44 -7.29
N ALA A 37 -14.31 -18.27 -8.13
CA ALA A 37 -12.90 -18.18 -8.45
C ALA A 37 -12.56 -16.86 -9.17
N GLN A 38 -13.46 -16.37 -10.04
CA GLN A 38 -13.33 -15.05 -10.69
C GLN A 38 -13.54 -13.89 -9.71
N LEU A 39 -14.43 -14.04 -8.74
CA LEU A 39 -14.67 -13.05 -7.68
C LEU A 39 -13.56 -13.03 -6.62
N SER A 40 -12.80 -14.11 -6.50
CA SER A 40 -11.78 -14.25 -5.46
C SER A 40 -10.62 -13.29 -5.73
N LEU A 41 -10.71 -12.12 -5.10
CA LEU A 41 -9.66 -11.11 -4.91
C LEU A 41 -8.32 -11.82 -4.71
N SER A 42 -7.55 -11.94 -5.78
CA SER A 42 -6.16 -12.38 -5.66
C SER A 42 -5.38 -11.25 -5.00
N ASP A 43 -4.40 -11.57 -4.17
CA ASP A 43 -3.51 -10.55 -3.57
C ASP A 43 -2.88 -9.65 -4.66
N ASN A 44 -2.68 -10.19 -5.87
CA ASN A 44 -2.25 -9.42 -7.04
C ASN A 44 -3.24 -8.31 -7.43
N THR A 45 -4.54 -8.54 -7.29
CA THR A 45 -5.58 -7.54 -7.58
C THR A 45 -5.61 -6.46 -6.50
N VAL A 46 -5.47 -6.84 -5.22
CA VAL A 46 -5.44 -5.87 -4.11
C VAL A 46 -4.17 -5.04 -4.15
N LYS A 47 -3.00 -5.67 -4.31
CA LYS A 47 -1.72 -4.99 -4.49
C LYS A 47 -1.75 -4.04 -5.69
N ARG A 48 -2.22 -4.51 -6.85
CA ARG A 48 -2.34 -3.66 -8.06
C ARG A 48 -3.22 -2.44 -7.79
N ARG A 49 -4.36 -2.62 -7.13
CA ARG A 49 -5.24 -1.50 -6.77
C ARG A 49 -4.59 -0.53 -5.80
N ILE A 50 -3.84 -1.02 -4.81
CA ILE A 50 -3.08 -0.17 -3.88
C ILE A 50 -2.00 0.61 -4.64
N ASP A 51 -1.24 -0.05 -5.50
CA ASP A 51 -0.18 0.58 -6.30
C ASP A 51 -0.76 1.65 -7.26
N GLU A 52 -1.89 1.36 -7.91
CA GLU A 52 -2.60 2.31 -8.79
C GLU A 52 -3.10 3.54 -8.02
N LEU A 53 -3.70 3.35 -6.85
CA LEU A 53 -4.16 4.45 -5.99
C LEU A 53 -2.98 5.27 -5.47
N ALA A 54 -1.90 4.63 -5.05
CA ALA A 54 -0.69 5.31 -4.59
C ALA A 54 -0.06 6.14 -5.72
N LEU A 55 -0.01 5.59 -6.94
CA LEU A 55 0.47 6.31 -8.11
C LEU A 55 -0.43 7.51 -8.46
N ASP A 56 -1.74 7.34 -8.40
CA ASP A 56 -2.69 8.42 -8.66
C ASP A 56 -2.53 9.57 -7.66
N ILE A 57 -2.49 9.27 -6.35
CA ILE A 57 -2.24 10.26 -5.29
C ILE A 57 -0.90 10.99 -5.54
N LYS A 58 0.15 10.25 -5.87
CA LYS A 58 1.46 10.83 -6.20
C LYS A 58 1.37 11.76 -7.41
N ASN A 59 0.66 11.38 -8.46
CA ASN A 59 0.49 12.21 -9.65
C ASN A 59 -0.30 13.49 -9.35
N GLN A 60 -1.36 13.40 -8.55
CA GLN A 60 -2.12 14.56 -8.08
C GLN A 60 -1.23 15.50 -7.28
N LEU A 61 -0.40 14.96 -6.38
CA LEU A 61 0.56 15.75 -5.60
C LEU A 61 1.58 16.46 -6.49
N ILE A 62 2.20 15.73 -7.42
CA ILE A 62 3.14 16.30 -8.40
C ILE A 62 2.47 17.39 -9.23
N HIS A 63 1.22 17.18 -9.66
CA HIS A 63 0.45 18.18 -10.38
C HIS A 63 0.30 19.45 -9.54
N LYS A 64 -0.16 19.34 -8.28
CA LYS A 64 -0.27 20.50 -7.37
C LYS A 64 1.06 21.21 -7.19
N LEU A 65 2.16 20.48 -6.99
CA LEU A 65 3.50 21.05 -6.84
C LEU A 65 3.96 21.81 -8.10
N LYS A 66 3.68 21.30 -9.30
CA LYS A 66 4.04 21.95 -10.57
C LYS A 66 3.36 23.31 -10.75
N TYR A 67 2.13 23.47 -10.24
CA TYR A 67 1.37 24.71 -10.32
C TYR A 67 1.48 25.57 -9.05
N SER A 68 2.18 25.10 -8.03
CA SER A 68 2.41 25.88 -6.82
C SER A 68 3.45 26.96 -7.08
N VAL A 69 3.13 28.20 -6.70
CA VAL A 69 4.06 29.34 -6.79
C VAL A 69 5.25 29.15 -5.84
N PHE A 70 5.00 28.55 -4.68
CA PHE A 70 6.01 28.29 -3.66
C PHE A 70 5.87 26.86 -3.15
N PHE A 71 6.99 26.15 -3.07
CA PHE A 71 7.06 24.86 -2.39
C PHE A 71 8.42 24.70 -1.70
N ALA A 72 8.44 23.85 -0.69
CA ALA A 72 9.64 23.41 0.00
C ALA A 72 9.65 21.88 0.07
N ILE A 73 10.85 21.29 0.11
CA ILE A 73 11.03 19.86 0.31
C ILE A 73 11.77 19.69 1.63
N GLN A 74 11.25 18.83 2.51
CA GLN A 74 11.88 18.45 3.76
C GLN A 74 12.28 16.97 3.69
N CYS A 75 13.54 16.70 3.98
CA CYS A 75 14.04 15.34 4.15
C CYS A 75 14.21 15.08 5.65
N ASP A 76 13.66 13.98 6.13
CA ASP A 76 13.77 13.51 7.50
C ASP A 76 14.32 12.09 7.53
N GLU A 77 15.24 11.81 8.44
CA GLU A 77 15.72 10.46 8.68
C GLU A 77 15.01 9.90 9.91
N SER A 78 14.14 8.92 9.69
CA SER A 78 13.40 8.24 10.74
C SER A 78 13.91 6.81 10.91
N THR A 79 13.69 6.24 12.08
CA THR A 79 14.05 4.86 12.38
C THR A 79 12.78 4.04 12.50
N ASP A 80 12.66 2.96 11.73
CA ASP A 80 11.49 2.08 11.84
C ASP A 80 11.54 1.19 13.10
N VAL A 81 10.47 0.44 13.35
CA VAL A 81 10.36 -0.47 14.51
C VAL A 81 11.41 -1.59 14.53
N ALA A 82 12.10 -1.83 13.41
CA ALA A 82 13.18 -2.81 13.26
C ALA A 82 14.57 -2.15 13.33
N ASN A 83 14.64 -0.87 13.71
CA ASN A 83 15.86 -0.07 13.79
C ASN A 83 16.55 0.13 12.42
N CYS A 84 15.80 0.04 11.32
CA CYS A 84 16.28 0.38 9.99
C CYS A 84 16.07 1.88 9.73
N CYS A 85 17.10 2.53 9.19
CA CYS A 85 17.01 3.93 8.77
C CYS A 85 16.11 4.06 7.54
N GLN A 86 15.16 5.00 7.60
CA GLN A 86 14.23 5.34 6.54
C GLN A 86 14.38 6.82 6.22
N LEU A 87 14.60 7.15 4.95
CA LEU A 87 14.52 8.52 4.46
C LEU A 87 13.06 8.83 4.12
N LEU A 88 12.48 9.78 4.82
CA LEU A 88 11.16 10.35 4.55
C LEU A 88 11.33 11.68 3.84
N VAL A 89 10.65 11.86 2.71
CA VAL A 89 10.67 13.13 1.98
C VAL A 89 9.27 13.69 1.92
N TYR A 90 9.09 14.86 2.53
CA TYR A 90 7.86 15.64 2.56
C TYR A 90 7.96 16.83 1.63
N CYS A 91 6.83 17.24 1.05
CA CYS A 91 6.70 18.51 0.36
C CYS A 91 5.72 19.42 1.09
N ARG A 92 6.09 20.68 1.24
CA ARG A 92 5.21 21.75 1.71
C ARG A 92 4.90 22.69 0.58
N PHE A 93 3.63 23.01 0.36
CA PHE A 93 3.21 23.90 -0.71
C PHE A 93 1.93 24.64 -0.33
N ILE A 94 1.62 25.72 -1.06
CA ILE A 94 0.36 26.43 -0.88
C ILE A 94 -0.71 25.67 -1.64
N ASN A 95 -1.66 25.09 -0.91
CA ASN A 95 -2.86 24.50 -1.48
C ASN A 95 -4.04 25.43 -1.17
N GLU A 96 -4.58 26.05 -2.23
CA GLU A 96 -5.64 27.06 -2.15
C GLU A 96 -5.22 28.26 -1.27
N GLN A 97 -5.65 28.30 0.00
CA GLN A 97 -5.34 29.37 0.95
C GLN A 97 -4.60 28.86 2.19
N SER A 98 -4.12 27.62 2.17
CA SER A 98 -3.45 26.97 3.31
C SER A 98 -2.12 26.36 2.90
N ILE A 99 -1.21 26.25 3.85
CA ILE A 99 0.02 25.48 3.66
C ILE A 99 -0.34 24.00 3.88
N ALA A 100 -0.14 23.18 2.86
CA ALA A 100 -0.25 21.74 2.94
C ALA A 100 1.14 21.12 3.10
N GLU A 101 1.23 20.04 3.88
CA GLU A 101 2.40 19.18 3.99
C GLU A 101 1.99 17.75 3.61
N GLU A 102 2.68 17.16 2.64
CA GLU A 102 2.35 15.84 2.11
C GLU A 102 3.61 14.99 1.97
N LEU A 103 3.50 13.68 2.21
CA LEU A 103 4.60 12.73 2.01
C LEU A 103 4.79 12.45 0.50
N LEU A 104 5.98 12.71 -0.02
CA LEU A 104 6.32 12.46 -1.42
C LEU A 104 6.80 11.03 -1.64
N PHE A 105 7.74 10.56 -0.80
CA PHE A 105 8.18 9.17 -0.78
C PHE A 105 8.88 8.80 0.54
N SER A 106 8.96 7.49 0.78
CA SER A 106 9.73 6.87 1.86
C SER A 106 10.65 5.83 1.25
N GLN A 107 11.92 5.82 1.64
CA GLN A 107 12.90 4.84 1.15
C GLN A 107 13.80 4.34 2.27
N ALA A 108 13.95 3.01 2.36
CA ALA A 108 14.90 2.40 3.27
C ALA A 108 16.33 2.75 2.87
N LEU A 109 17.14 3.19 3.83
CA LEU A 109 18.54 3.46 3.65
C LEU A 109 19.36 2.20 3.92
N ASN A 110 20.32 1.92 3.03
CA ASN A 110 21.17 0.73 3.12
C ASN A 110 22.24 0.83 4.23
N SER A 111 22.42 2.01 4.82
CA SER A 111 23.40 2.28 5.88
C SER A 111 22.69 2.62 7.18
N THR A 112 23.13 2.00 8.27
CA THR A 112 22.79 2.39 9.63
C THR A 112 23.38 3.78 9.92
N SER A 113 22.56 4.74 10.35
CA SER A 113 23.07 5.99 10.90
C SER A 113 23.82 5.70 12.18
N LYS A 114 25.15 5.82 12.16
CA LYS A 114 25.90 6.13 13.37
C LYS A 114 25.75 7.63 13.56
N GLY A 115 24.80 8.02 14.42
CA GLY A 115 24.71 9.40 14.89
C GLY A 115 26.08 9.86 15.39
N SER A 116 26.50 11.03 14.95
CA SER A 116 27.66 11.75 15.50
C SER A 116 27.20 12.65 16.63
#